data_AF-A0A918Z6E9-F1
#
_entry.id   AF-A0A918Z6E9-F1
#
_cell.length_a   1.000
_cell.length_b   1.000
_cell.length_c   1.000
_cell.angle_alpha   90.00
_cell.angle_beta   90.00
_cell.angle_gamma   90.00
#
_symmetry.space_group_name_H-M   'P 1'
#
loop_
_entity.id
_entity.type
_entity.pdbx_description
1 polymer ?
#
loop_
_entity_poly.entity_id
_entity_poly.type
_entity_poly.pdbx_seq_one_letter_code
_entity_poly.pdbx_strand_id
1 'polypeptide(L)'
;MDAVVEWVDVRERLPRRGTPVAAATTGRYPPHGGAGPEAAAGEEFWLVLPMYFTTLHVAEDGTEYRDCFVDSDRVVRLPYGRPCAEPVTHWAALPTLPGMTVHQVLGKGVRAALRSVRGETA
;
A
#
# COMPACT_ATOMS: atom_id res chain seq x y z
N MET A 1 -15.06 10.76 20.26
CA MET A 1 -13.98 9.84 20.65
C MET A 1 -12.98 9.90 19.52
N ASP A 2 -11.82 10.50 19.76
CA ASP A 2 -10.81 10.67 18.72
C ASP A 2 -9.94 9.41 18.72
N ALA A 3 -9.87 8.73 17.56
CA ALA A 3 -8.95 7.64 17.37
C ALA A 3 -7.58 8.23 17.01
N VAL A 4 -6.62 8.14 17.93
CA VAL A 4 -5.23 8.52 17.64
C VAL A 4 -4.61 7.42 16.77
N VAL A 5 -4.13 7.81 15.59
CA VAL A 5 -3.49 6.90 14.62
C VAL A 5 -2.00 7.20 14.57
N GLU A 6 -1.17 6.19 14.86
CA GLU A 6 0.29 6.27 14.72
C GLU A 6 0.67 6.11 13.25
N TRP A 7 1.44 7.07 12.73
CA TRP A 7 2.11 6.97 11.44
C TRP A 7 3.57 6.57 11.65
N VAL A 8 3.99 5.52 10.94
CA VAL A 8 5.28 4.88 11.12
C VAL A 8 6.09 5.04 9.83
N ASP A 9 7.30 5.57 9.92
CA ASP A 9 8.21 5.65 8.77
C ASP A 9 8.60 4.24 8.31
N VAL A 10 8.49 3.97 7.01
CA VAL A 10 8.79 2.65 6.44
C VAL A 10 10.24 2.22 6.62
N ARG A 11 11.16 3.16 6.83
CA ARG A 11 12.58 2.91 7.08
C ARG A 11 12.85 2.49 8.51
N GLU A 12 11.99 2.91 9.44
CA GLU A 12 12.07 2.51 10.85
C GLU A 12 11.44 1.14 11.07
N ARG A 13 10.27 0.91 10.48
CA ARG A 13 9.52 -0.34 10.68
C ARG A 13 8.53 -0.60 9.55
N LEU A 14 8.51 -1.85 9.07
CA LEU A 14 7.52 -2.34 8.12
C LEU A 14 6.31 -2.98 8.83
N PRO A 15 5.12 -3.00 8.19
CA PRO A 15 3.97 -3.74 8.70
C PRO A 15 4.22 -5.25 8.73
N ARG A 16 3.35 -5.99 9.41
CA ARG A 16 3.36 -7.46 9.30
C ARG A 16 2.78 -7.89 7.95
N ARG A 17 3.25 -9.01 7.40
CA ARG A 17 2.70 -9.60 6.17
C ARG A 17 1.18 -9.75 6.25
N GLY A 18 0.48 -9.33 5.21
CA GLY A 18 -0.97 -9.38 5.08
C GLY A 18 -1.71 -8.27 5.83
N THR A 19 -1.01 -7.36 6.52
CA THR A 19 -1.65 -6.27 7.27
C THR A 19 -2.20 -5.23 6.31
N PRO A 20 -3.51 -4.89 6.37
CA PRO A 20 -4.05 -3.75 5.66
C PRO A 20 -3.63 -2.46 6.38
N VAL A 21 -3.20 -1.47 5.61
CA VAL A 21 -2.66 -0.20 6.09
C VAL A 21 -3.22 0.98 5.29
N ALA A 22 -3.25 2.14 5.91
CA ALA A 22 -3.23 3.41 5.17
C ALA A 22 -1.76 3.74 4.89
N ALA A 23 -1.37 3.81 3.62
CA ALA A 23 0.00 4.08 3.20
C ALA A 23 0.11 5.48 2.60
N ALA A 24 1.03 6.29 3.10
CA ALA A 24 1.36 7.60 2.55
C ALA A 24 2.37 7.43 1.41
N THR A 25 2.00 7.82 0.21
CA THR A 25 2.84 7.77 -0.99
C THR A 25 3.12 9.17 -1.49
N THR A 26 4.26 9.33 -2.14
CA THR A 26 4.63 10.57 -2.82
C THR A 26 5.08 10.26 -4.24
N GLY A 27 4.90 11.21 -5.14
CA GLY A 27 5.29 11.08 -6.54
C GLY A 27 5.17 12.42 -7.25
N ARG A 28 5.24 12.38 -8.58
CA ARG A 28 5.05 13.56 -9.43
C ARG A 28 4.03 13.25 -10.51
N TYR A 29 3.08 14.15 -10.69
CA TYR A 29 2.19 14.06 -11.84
C TYR A 29 2.98 14.29 -13.13
N PRO A 30 2.55 13.70 -14.26
CA PRO A 30 3.13 14.03 -15.55
C PRO A 30 3.12 15.55 -15.79
N PRO A 31 4.18 16.09 -16.40
CA PRO A 31 4.24 17.50 -16.73
C PRO A 31 3.05 17.86 -17.63
N HIS A 32 2.29 18.87 -17.24
CA HIS A 32 1.33 19.49 -18.15
C HIS A 32 2.15 20.29 -19.16
N GLY A 33 1.86 20.16 -20.47
CA GLY A 33 2.71 20.60 -21.59
C GLY A 33 2.98 22.11 -21.74
N GLY A 34 3.08 22.87 -20.64
CA GLY A 34 3.52 24.25 -20.59
C GLY A 34 5.02 24.39 -20.80
N ALA A 35 5.42 25.49 -21.45
CA ALA A 35 6.81 25.83 -21.70
C ALA A 35 7.43 26.46 -20.44
N GLY A 36 8.03 25.64 -19.59
CA GLY A 36 8.83 26.10 -18.46
C GLY A 36 9.54 24.93 -17.76
N PRO A 37 10.73 25.14 -17.18
CA PRO A 37 11.49 24.08 -16.49
C PRO A 37 10.73 23.49 -15.29
N GLU A 38 9.91 24.29 -14.61
CA GLU A 38 9.04 23.86 -13.52
C GLU A 38 7.84 23.03 -14.04
N ALA A 39 7.28 23.45 -15.18
CA ALA A 39 6.22 22.70 -15.87
C ALA A 39 6.71 21.35 -16.41
N ALA A 40 7.99 21.24 -16.77
CA ALA A 40 8.62 19.99 -17.24
C ALA A 40 8.89 18.98 -16.10
N ALA A 41 9.00 19.44 -14.85
CA ALA A 41 9.29 18.58 -13.70
C ALA A 41 8.05 17.88 -13.11
N GLY A 42 6.84 18.32 -13.47
CA GLY A 42 5.60 17.80 -12.91
C GLY A 42 5.36 18.23 -11.46
N GLU A 43 4.08 18.34 -11.08
CA GLU A 43 3.67 18.72 -9.72
C GLU A 43 3.88 17.57 -8.74
N GLU A 44 4.49 17.84 -7.58
CA GLU A 44 4.63 16.85 -6.51
C GLU A 44 3.29 16.58 -5.83
N PHE A 45 3.03 15.33 -5.48
CA PHE A 45 1.83 14.96 -4.74
C PHE A 45 2.14 14.12 -3.51
N TRP A 46 1.14 14.08 -2.63
CA TRP A 46 1.05 13.18 -1.49
C TRP A 46 -0.33 12.55 -1.45
N LEU A 47 -0.39 11.22 -1.43
CA LEU A 47 -1.63 10.47 -1.36
C LEU A 47 -1.61 9.52 -0.17
N VAL A 48 -2.78 9.31 0.45
CA VAL A 48 -2.99 8.24 1.42
C VAL A 48 -3.89 7.20 0.77
N LEU A 49 -3.35 6.00 0.57
CA LEU A 49 -4.03 4.92 -0.14
C LEU A 49 -4.19 3.69 0.76
N PRO A 50 -5.34 3.01 0.72
CA PRO A 50 -5.51 1.72 1.38
C PRO A 50 -4.71 0.65 0.62
N MET A 51 -3.83 -0.06 1.33
CA MET A 51 -2.96 -1.09 0.77
C MET A 51 -2.84 -2.26 1.73
N TYR A 52 -2.27 -3.38 1.28
CA TYR A 52 -1.72 -4.39 2.19
C TYR A 52 -0.22 -4.55 1.97
N PHE A 53 0.51 -4.89 3.03
CA PHE A 53 1.92 -5.20 2.96
C PHE A 53 2.16 -6.70 2.77
N THR A 54 3.13 -7.08 1.93
CA THR A 54 3.59 -8.46 1.82
C THR A 54 5.11 -8.52 1.65
N THR A 55 5.72 -9.58 2.17
CA THR A 55 7.17 -9.82 2.05
C THR A 55 7.57 -10.35 0.68
N LEU A 56 6.62 -10.96 -0.05
CA LEU A 56 6.79 -11.41 -1.43
C LEU A 56 5.46 -11.21 -2.18
N HIS A 57 5.53 -10.56 -3.33
CA HIS A 57 4.47 -10.45 -4.32
C HIS A 57 5.02 -10.83 -5.68
N VAL A 58 4.31 -11.69 -6.41
CA VAL A 58 4.63 -12.01 -7.80
C VAL A 58 3.53 -11.38 -8.65
N ALA A 59 3.91 -10.42 -9.49
CA ALA A 59 2.99 -9.78 -10.40
C ALA A 59 2.60 -10.72 -11.56
N GLU A 60 1.59 -10.33 -12.34
CA GLU A 60 1.07 -11.16 -13.44
C GLU A 60 2.11 -11.42 -14.54
N ASP A 61 3.07 -10.50 -14.72
CA ASP A 61 4.21 -10.64 -15.62
C ASP A 61 5.33 -11.53 -15.06
N GLY A 62 5.17 -12.06 -13.84
CA GLY A 62 6.17 -12.85 -13.14
C GLY A 62 7.21 -12.03 -12.37
N THR A 63 7.13 -10.70 -12.39
CA THR A 63 8.06 -9.84 -11.64
C THR A 63 7.88 -10.06 -10.14
N GLU A 64 8.99 -10.35 -9.45
CA GLU A 64 9.01 -10.51 -8.01
C GLU A 64 9.30 -9.18 -7.30
N TYR A 65 8.44 -8.84 -6.34
CA TYR A 65 8.61 -7.71 -5.44
C TYR A 65 8.75 -8.21 -4.01
N ARG A 66 9.79 -7.74 -3.31
CA ARG A 66 10.02 -8.03 -1.90
C ARG A 66 9.64 -6.84 -1.04
N ASP A 67 9.07 -7.12 0.13
CA ASP A 67 8.67 -6.11 1.12
C ASP A 67 7.97 -4.92 0.46
N CYS A 68 6.78 -5.17 -0.10
CA CYS A 68 6.06 -4.22 -0.93
C CYS A 68 4.62 -4.00 -0.43
N PHE A 69 4.04 -2.89 -0.90
CA PHE A 69 2.67 -2.50 -0.64
C PHE A 69 1.87 -2.66 -1.93
N VAL A 70 0.68 -3.24 -1.84
CA VAL A 70 -0.18 -3.50 -3.00
C VAL A 70 -1.56 -2.92 -2.71
N ASP A 71 -2.07 -2.09 -3.63
CA ASP A 71 -3.41 -1.53 -3.54
C ASP A 71 -4.48 -2.43 -4.19
N SER A 72 -5.73 -1.97 -4.19
CA SER A 72 -6.86 -2.68 -4.79
C SER A 72 -6.75 -2.85 -6.30
N ASP A 73 -6.06 -1.93 -6.97
CA ASP A 73 -5.85 -1.92 -8.42
C ASP A 73 -4.60 -2.72 -8.82
N ARG A 74 -4.01 -3.45 -7.86
CA ARG A 74 -2.80 -4.28 -8.01
C ARG A 74 -1.53 -3.48 -8.31
N VAL A 75 -1.53 -2.16 -8.09
CA VAL A 75 -0.32 -1.36 -8.24
C VAL A 75 0.61 -1.64 -7.06
N VAL A 76 1.84 -2.05 -7.38
CA VAL A 76 2.88 -2.35 -6.39
C VAL A 76 3.71 -1.10 -6.11
N ARG A 77 3.82 -0.73 -4.84
CA ARG A 77 4.66 0.36 -4.36
C ARG A 77 5.70 -0.14 -3.38
N LEU A 78 6.88 0.48 -3.41
CA LEU A 78 8.01 0.09 -2.58
C LEU A 78 8.24 1.13 -1.47
N PRO A 79 8.82 0.75 -0.32
CA PRO A 79 9.34 1.69 0.66
C PRO A 79 10.24 2.75 0.03
N TYR A 80 10.14 3.97 0.55
CA TYR A 80 11.00 5.09 0.20
C TYR A 80 12.48 4.73 0.37
N GLY A 81 13.29 5.15 -0.61
CA GLY A 81 14.69 4.75 -0.74
C GLY A 81 14.92 3.56 -1.68
N ARG A 82 13.86 2.93 -2.21
CA ARG A 82 13.97 1.95 -3.30
C ARG A 82 13.48 2.51 -4.64
N PRO A 83 13.97 1.99 -5.78
CA PRO A 83 13.52 2.43 -7.11
C PRO A 83 12.01 2.19 -7.30
N CYS A 84 11.23 3.27 -7.29
CA CYS A 84 9.78 3.25 -7.53
C CYS A 84 9.33 4.67 -7.92
N ALA A 85 8.34 4.78 -8.81
CA ALA A 85 7.77 6.07 -9.19
C ALA A 85 6.99 6.72 -8.04
N GLU A 86 6.34 5.90 -7.22
CA GLU A 86 5.50 6.34 -6.11
C GLU A 86 5.87 5.63 -4.80
N PRO A 87 7.00 5.97 -4.17
CA PRO A 87 7.43 5.32 -2.95
C PRO A 87 6.46 5.57 -1.78
N VAL A 88 6.30 4.55 -0.93
CA VAL A 88 5.62 4.65 0.35
C VAL A 88 6.59 5.22 1.39
N THR A 89 6.22 6.31 2.07
CA THR A 89 7.08 6.94 3.08
C THR A 89 6.68 6.55 4.50
N HIS A 90 5.38 6.47 4.77
CA HIS A 90 4.83 6.13 6.07
C HIS A 90 3.64 5.20 5.91
N TRP A 91 3.31 4.48 6.97
CA TRP A 91 2.09 3.69 7.05
C TRP A 91 1.45 3.84 8.41
N ALA A 92 0.14 3.63 8.44
CA ALA A 92 -0.65 3.51 9.65
C ALA A 92 -1.49 2.23 9.57
N ALA A 93 -1.61 1.53 10.71
CA ALA A 93 -2.59 0.46 10.82
C ALA A 93 -3.99 1.05 10.62
N LEU A 94 -4.85 0.37 9.86
CA LEU A 94 -6.23 0.83 9.72
C LEU A 94 -6.93 0.76 11.09
N PRO A 95 -7.70 1.79 11.47
CA PRO A 95 -8.46 1.73 12.72
C PRO A 95 -9.50 0.62 12.64
N THR A 96 -9.70 -0.09 13.75
CA THR A 96 -10.85 -0.96 13.92
C THR A 96 -12.11 -0.13 14.19
N LEU A 97 -13.29 -0.70 13.94
CA LEU A 97 -14.53 -0.05 14.35
C LEU A 97 -14.52 0.16 15.88
N PRO A 98 -15.15 1.24 16.39
CA PRO A 98 -15.22 1.50 17.83
C PRO A 98 -15.70 0.27 18.62
N GLY A 99 -14.94 -0.13 19.65
CA GLY A 99 -15.23 -1.30 20.48
C GLY A 99 -14.80 -2.65 19.89
N MET A 100 -14.16 -2.67 18.72
CA MET A 100 -13.67 -3.91 18.10
C MET A 100 -12.14 -3.98 18.11
N THR A 101 -11.61 -5.18 18.30
CA THR A 101 -10.16 -5.49 18.18
C THR A 101 -9.83 -6.25 16.88
N VAL A 102 -10.83 -6.46 16.02
CA VAL A 102 -10.72 -7.31 14.82
C VAL A 102 -11.09 -6.54 13.56
N HIS A 103 -10.39 -6.84 12.47
CA HIS A 103 -10.77 -6.42 11.12
C HIS A 103 -11.74 -7.45 10.54
N GLN A 104 -12.84 -6.98 9.95
CA GLN A 104 -13.76 -7.85 9.21
C GLN A 104 -13.54 -7.71 7.71
N VAL A 105 -13.32 -8.84 7.03
CA VAL A 105 -13.28 -8.92 5.57
C VAL A 105 -14.55 -9.64 5.11
N LEU A 106 -15.39 -8.94 4.35
CA LEU A 106 -16.70 -9.41 3.93
C LEU A 106 -16.78 -9.51 2.40
N GLY A 107 -17.54 -10.48 1.88
CA GLY A 107 -17.77 -10.64 0.44
C GLY A 107 -17.91 -12.09 -0.01
N LYS A 108 -18.57 -12.32 -1.15
CA LYS A 108 -18.82 -13.66 -1.70
C LYS A 108 -17.53 -14.45 -1.95
N GLY A 109 -16.44 -13.77 -2.30
CA GLY A 109 -15.14 -14.39 -2.60
C GLY A 109 -14.24 -14.70 -1.40
N VAL A 110 -14.58 -14.22 -0.19
CA VAL A 110 -13.64 -14.25 0.96
C VAL A 110 -13.24 -15.68 1.34
N ARG A 111 -14.19 -16.62 1.36
CA ARG A 111 -13.88 -18.02 1.68
C ARG A 111 -12.92 -18.66 0.66
N ALA A 112 -13.11 -18.38 -0.62
CA ALA A 112 -12.25 -18.93 -1.67
C ALA A 112 -10.82 -18.34 -1.55
N ALA A 113 -10.72 -17.03 -1.33
CA ALA A 113 -9.45 -16.36 -1.12
C ALA A 113 -8.71 -16.90 0.12
N LEU A 114 -9.40 -17.10 1.24
CA LEU A 114 -8.80 -17.65 2.46
C LEU A 114 -8.26 -19.07 2.28
N ARG A 115 -8.99 -19.94 1.56
CA ARG A 115 -8.52 -21.31 1.27
C ARG A 115 -7.24 -21.30 0.42
N SER A 116 -7.20 -20.46 -0.61
CA SER A 116 -6.03 -20.30 -1.48
C SER A 116 -4.80 -19.86 -0.68
N VAL A 117 -4.94 -18.87 0.21
CA VAL A 117 -3.83 -18.37 1.03
C VAL A 117 -3.35 -19.41 2.07
N ARG A 118 -4.24 -20.29 2.53
CA ARG A 118 -3.90 -21.35 3.51
C ARG A 118 -3.29 -22.60 2.88
N GLY A 119 -3.22 -22.68 1.55
CA GLY A 119 -2.78 -23.90 0.85
C GLY A 119 -3.79 -25.04 0.96
N GLU A 120 -5.03 -24.74 1.35
CA GLU A 120 -6.14 -25.69 1.37
C GLU A 120 -6.74 -25.72 -0.04
N THR A 121 -6.11 -26.46 -0.95
CA THR A 121 -6.73 -26.80 -2.23
C THR A 121 -7.95 -27.68 -1.98
N ALA A 122 -9.07 -27.32 -2.61
CA ALA A 122 -10.27 -28.14 -2.67
C ALA A 122 -10.03 -29.43 -3.44
#